data_AF-A0A529GJF0-F1
#
_entry.id   AF-A0A529GJF0-F1
#
_cell.length_a   1.000
_cell.length_b   1.000
_cell.length_c   1.000
_cell.angle_alpha   90.00
_cell.angle_beta   90.00
_cell.angle_gamma   90.00
#
_symmetry.space_group_name_H-M   'P 1'
#
loop_
_entity.id
_entity.type
_entity.pdbx_description
1 polymer ?
#
loop_
_entity_poly.entity_id
_entity_poly.type
_entity_poly.pdbx_seq_one_letter_code
_entity_poly.pdbx_strand_id
1 'polypeptide(L)'
;RMHDLIVEACRSGDIEKLRPLIGKGDSMTQLSLGDIEGDPITFLKGLAGDSEGQEILAIMEEVLSAGYVHVDAGTPQELYVWPYFFALPLDKLDAKQRVELFKIVTAGDYNDMKQFGAYIFYRVGITPAGQWMFFVAGD
;
A
#
# COMPACT_ATOMS: atom_id res chain seq x y z
N ARG A 1 -0.77 -6.67 14.30
CA ARG A 1 -1.56 -7.86 13.88
C ARG A 1 -1.91 -7.83 12.39
N MET A 2 -2.85 -7.02 11.90
CA MET A 2 -3.21 -7.06 10.46
C MET A 2 -2.02 -6.77 9.55
N HIS A 3 -1.21 -5.75 9.87
CA HIS A 3 0.09 -5.49 9.25
C HIS A 3 0.92 -6.77 9.12
N ASP A 4 1.14 -7.48 10.22
CA ASP A 4 2.01 -8.66 10.26
C ASP A 4 1.43 -9.83 9.46
N LEU A 5 0.11 -9.99 9.46
CA LEU A 5 -0.59 -11.01 8.67
C LEU A 5 -0.42 -10.76 7.16
N ILE A 6 -0.52 -9.50 6.73
CA ILE A 6 -0.32 -9.14 5.32
C ILE A 6 1.15 -9.37 4.94
N VAL A 7 2.10 -8.92 5.77
CA VAL A 7 3.54 -9.16 5.54
C VAL A 7 3.86 -10.66 5.48
N GLU A 8 3.27 -11.48 6.36
CA GLU A 8 3.46 -12.93 6.33
C GLU A 8 2.87 -13.58 5.05
N ALA A 9 1.70 -13.10 4.60
CA ALA A 9 1.13 -13.53 3.33
C ALA A 9 2.04 -13.18 2.15
N CYS A 10 2.55 -11.95 2.09
CA CYS A 10 3.51 -11.51 1.06
C CYS A 10 4.77 -12.38 1.03
N ARG A 11 5.40 -12.58 2.20
CA ARG A 11 6.63 -13.38 2.33
C ARG A 11 6.47 -14.83 1.92
N SER A 12 5.25 -15.34 1.92
CA SER A 12 4.99 -16.71 1.48
C SER A 12 5.07 -16.89 -0.03
N GLY A 13 4.95 -15.80 -0.81
CA GLY A 13 4.86 -15.83 -2.27
C GLY A 13 3.55 -16.39 -2.83
N ASP A 14 2.62 -16.78 -1.96
CA ASP A 14 1.30 -17.30 -2.32
C ASP A 14 0.24 -16.21 -2.13
N ILE A 15 -0.16 -15.58 -3.24
CA ILE A 15 -1.12 -14.47 -3.23
C ILE A 15 -2.50 -14.86 -2.68
N GLU A 16 -2.87 -16.15 -2.73
CA GLU A 16 -4.12 -16.62 -2.15
C GLU A 16 -4.16 -16.44 -0.63
N LYS A 17 -3.01 -16.32 0.04
CA LYS A 17 -2.96 -16.00 1.48
C LYS A 17 -3.48 -14.60 1.83
N LEU A 18 -3.61 -13.69 0.86
CA LEU A 18 -4.27 -12.40 1.06
C LEU A 18 -5.79 -12.54 1.12
N ARG A 19 -6.38 -13.53 0.46
CA ARG A 19 -7.84 -13.71 0.35
C ARG A 19 -8.59 -13.67 1.69
N PRO A 20 -8.15 -14.33 2.77
CA PRO A 20 -8.83 -14.25 4.06
C PRO A 20 -8.66 -12.89 4.77
N LEU A 21 -7.70 -12.06 4.35
CA LEU A 21 -7.41 -10.75 4.93
C LEU A 21 -8.20 -9.63 4.25
N ILE A 22 -8.58 -9.84 2.98
CA ILE A 22 -9.39 -8.91 2.20
C ILE A 22 -10.81 -8.87 2.79
N GLY A 23 -11.22 -7.69 3.23
CA GLY A 23 -12.54 -7.47 3.80
C GLY A 23 -13.66 -7.66 2.78
N LYS A 24 -14.89 -7.84 3.27
CA LYS A 24 -16.08 -8.10 2.44
C LYS A 24 -17.27 -7.26 2.90
N GLY A 25 -18.24 -7.04 2.01
CA GLY A 25 -19.44 -6.25 2.30
C GLY A 25 -19.08 -4.85 2.79
N ASP A 26 -19.63 -4.43 3.92
CA ASP A 26 -19.39 -3.10 4.51
C ASP A 26 -17.94 -2.87 4.97
N SER A 27 -17.13 -3.94 5.03
CA SER A 27 -15.70 -3.88 5.39
C SER A 27 -14.76 -4.09 4.19
N MET A 28 -15.29 -4.04 2.97
CA MET A 28 -14.54 -4.34 1.74
C MET A 28 -13.24 -3.54 1.66
N THR A 29 -12.13 -4.24 1.44
CA THR A 29 -10.84 -3.60 1.20
C THR A 29 -10.82 -3.00 -0.20
N GLN A 30 -10.48 -1.72 -0.30
CA GLN A 30 -10.33 -1.03 -1.57
C GLN A 30 -8.98 -1.39 -2.21
N LEU A 31 -8.99 -2.08 -3.35
CA LEU A 31 -7.77 -2.47 -4.08
C LEU A 31 -7.50 -1.59 -5.32
N SER A 32 -8.43 -0.70 -5.66
CA SER A 32 -8.33 0.26 -6.77
C SER A 32 -9.05 1.56 -6.41
N LEU A 33 -8.64 2.68 -7.03
CA LEU A 33 -9.39 3.93 -6.96
C LEU A 33 -10.67 3.89 -7.80
N GLY A 34 -10.73 2.98 -8.78
CA GLY A 34 -11.94 2.68 -9.55
C GLY A 34 -12.63 1.39 -9.08
N ASP A 35 -13.72 1.05 -9.75
CA ASP A 35 -14.44 -0.19 -9.49
C ASP A 35 -13.61 -1.41 -9.90
N ILE A 36 -13.76 -2.48 -9.12
CA ILE A 36 -13.17 -3.79 -9.41
C ILE A 36 -14.31 -4.75 -9.68
N GLU A 37 -14.26 -5.42 -10.82
CA GLU A 37 -15.17 -6.51 -11.15
C GLU A 37 -14.50 -7.86 -10.89
N GLY A 38 -15.26 -8.80 -10.31
CA GLY A 38 -14.84 -10.19 -10.17
C GLY A 38 -14.01 -10.48 -8.92
N ASP A 39 -13.04 -11.38 -9.07
CA ASP A 39 -12.26 -11.91 -7.96
C ASP A 39 -11.10 -10.99 -7.57
N PRO A 40 -10.96 -10.60 -6.29
CA PRO A 40 -9.93 -9.65 -5.89
C PRO A 40 -8.49 -10.18 -6.02
N ILE A 41 -8.28 -11.50 -5.93
CA ILE A 41 -6.94 -12.08 -6.16
C ILE A 41 -6.61 -12.07 -7.64
N THR A 42 -7.56 -12.42 -8.50
CA THR A 42 -7.40 -12.29 -9.96
C THR A 42 -7.08 -10.85 -10.34
N PHE A 43 -7.76 -9.86 -9.74
CA PHE A 43 -7.46 -8.45 -9.96
C PHE A 43 -6.02 -8.11 -9.54
N LEU A 44 -5.60 -8.46 -8.32
CA LEU A 44 -4.24 -8.19 -7.83
C LEU A 44 -3.16 -8.86 -8.70
N LYS A 45 -3.38 -10.10 -9.15
CA LYS A 45 -2.48 -10.77 -10.12
C LYS A 45 -2.36 -9.97 -11.41
N GLY A 46 -3.47 -9.41 -11.90
CA GLY A 46 -3.48 -8.59 -13.12
C GLY A 46 -2.71 -7.26 -13.01
N LEU A 47 -2.41 -6.78 -11.80
CA LEU A 47 -1.56 -5.61 -11.58
C LEU A 47 -0.06 -5.94 -11.65
N ALA A 48 0.30 -7.21 -11.50
CA ALA A 48 1.69 -7.66 -11.54
C ALA A 48 2.16 -7.87 -12.99
N GLY A 49 3.44 -7.64 -13.21
CA GLY A 49 4.17 -7.97 -14.43
C GLY A 49 4.53 -9.46 -14.55
N ASP A 50 4.29 -10.24 -13.49
CA ASP A 50 4.40 -11.71 -13.48
C ASP A 50 3.02 -12.39 -13.40
N SER A 51 2.93 -13.65 -13.82
CA SER A 51 1.65 -14.37 -13.90
C SER A 51 1.08 -14.81 -12.55
N GLU A 52 1.92 -14.89 -11.51
CA GLU A 52 1.54 -15.46 -10.23
C GLU A 52 1.27 -14.41 -9.16
N GLY A 53 1.64 -13.15 -9.42
CA GLY A 53 1.45 -12.00 -8.54
C GLY A 53 2.57 -11.80 -7.52
N GLN A 54 3.76 -12.37 -7.71
CA GLN A 54 4.86 -12.14 -6.75
C GLN A 54 5.35 -10.70 -6.74
N GLU A 55 5.33 -9.99 -7.87
CA GLU A 55 5.71 -8.58 -7.92
C GLU A 55 4.79 -7.73 -7.05
N ILE A 56 3.46 -7.95 -7.12
CA ILE A 56 2.53 -7.17 -6.29
C ILE A 56 2.67 -7.51 -4.80
N LEU A 57 3.01 -8.76 -4.47
CA LEU A 57 3.33 -9.15 -3.08
C LEU A 57 4.61 -8.46 -2.59
N ALA A 58 5.65 -8.39 -3.43
CA ALA A 58 6.90 -7.72 -3.11
C ALA A 58 6.69 -6.20 -2.90
N ILE A 59 5.91 -5.56 -3.77
CA ILE A 59 5.53 -4.14 -3.62
C ILE A 59 4.80 -3.91 -2.30
N MET A 60 3.80 -4.75 -1.99
CA MET A 60 3.02 -4.63 -0.76
C MET A 60 3.90 -4.84 0.49
N GLU A 61 4.81 -5.80 0.48
CA GLU A 61 5.76 -6.01 1.58
C GLU A 61 6.70 -4.81 1.76
N GLU A 62 7.26 -4.26 0.68
CA GLU A 62 8.17 -3.12 0.73
C GLU A 62 7.45 -1.86 1.27
N VAL A 63 6.22 -1.62 0.82
CA VAL A 63 5.36 -0.54 1.34
C VAL A 63 5.12 -0.70 2.83
N LEU A 64 4.74 -1.89 3.30
CA LEU A 64 4.47 -2.15 4.72
C LEU A 64 5.73 -2.12 5.59
N SER A 65 6.89 -2.43 5.01
CA SER A 65 8.18 -2.37 5.70
C SER A 65 8.68 -0.94 5.90
N ALA A 66 8.11 0.04 5.20
CA ALA A 66 8.41 1.45 5.39
C ALA A 66 7.84 1.99 6.70
N GLY A 67 8.24 3.21 7.07
CA GLY A 67 7.57 3.95 8.16
C GLY A 67 6.12 4.28 7.81
N TYR A 68 5.28 4.44 8.83
CA TYR A 68 3.88 4.82 8.69
C TYR A 68 3.58 6.18 9.31
N VAL A 69 2.45 6.75 8.93
CA VAL A 69 1.85 7.92 9.58
C VAL A 69 0.51 7.53 10.19
N HIS A 70 0.23 8.08 11.38
CA HIS A 70 -1.05 7.91 12.06
C HIS A 70 -1.89 9.17 11.83
N VAL A 71 -2.97 9.03 11.06
CA VAL A 71 -3.84 10.16 10.66
C VAL A 71 -5.15 10.11 11.42
N ASP A 72 -5.74 11.30 11.60
CA ASP A 72 -7.07 11.49 12.20
C ASP A 72 -7.24 10.79 13.57
N ALA A 73 -6.17 10.73 14.35
CA ALA A 73 -6.12 10.06 15.65
C ALA A 73 -7.22 10.55 16.61
N GLY A 74 -7.95 9.61 17.21
CA GLY A 74 -9.06 9.88 18.11
C GLY A 74 -10.39 10.19 17.42
N THR A 75 -10.46 10.07 16.09
CA THR A 75 -11.70 10.22 15.32
C THR A 75 -12.18 8.89 14.74
N PRO A 76 -13.44 8.79 14.26
CA PRO A 76 -13.89 7.61 13.54
C PRO A 76 -13.13 7.31 12.23
N GLN A 77 -12.33 8.26 11.73
CA GLN A 77 -11.50 8.14 10.53
C GLN A 77 -10.05 7.73 10.83
N GLU A 78 -9.74 7.41 12.08
CA GLU A 78 -8.38 7.05 12.53
C GLU A 78 -7.77 5.91 11.71
N LEU A 79 -6.56 6.15 11.19
CA LEU A 79 -5.91 5.24 10.25
C LEU A 79 -4.39 5.28 10.35
N TYR A 80 -3.76 4.10 10.25
CA TYR A 80 -2.34 3.98 9.98
C TYR A 80 -2.11 3.82 8.47
N VAL A 81 -1.27 4.66 7.88
CA VAL A 81 -1.00 4.68 6.44
C VAL A 81 0.48 4.48 6.16
N TRP A 82 0.76 3.55 5.25
CA TRP A 82 2.09 3.24 4.72
C TRP A 82 2.18 3.60 3.23
N PRO A 83 3.33 4.12 2.75
CA PRO A 83 4.38 4.71 3.57
C PRO A 83 3.97 6.11 4.08
N TYR A 84 4.65 6.60 5.11
CA TYR A 84 4.41 7.94 5.67
C TYR A 84 4.61 9.08 4.65
N PHE A 85 5.29 8.82 3.52
CA PHE A 85 5.46 9.76 2.41
C PHE A 85 4.14 10.27 1.84
N PHE A 86 3.05 9.50 1.97
CA PHE A 86 1.70 9.93 1.60
C PHE A 86 1.30 11.27 2.27
N ALA A 87 1.78 11.53 3.49
CA ALA A 87 1.41 12.72 4.27
C ALA A 87 2.47 13.85 4.20
N LEU A 88 3.51 13.72 3.37
CA LEU A 88 4.61 14.69 3.31
C LEU A 88 4.82 15.27 1.91
N PRO A 89 5.13 16.56 1.80
CA PRO A 89 5.65 17.14 0.56
C PRO A 89 7.00 16.52 0.19
N LEU A 90 7.11 15.96 -1.02
CA LEU A 90 8.31 15.23 -1.46
C LEU A 90 9.56 16.11 -1.61
N ASP A 91 9.37 17.41 -1.80
CA ASP A 91 10.44 18.42 -1.85
C ASP A 91 11.02 18.76 -0.47
N LYS A 92 10.31 18.41 0.61
CA LYS A 92 10.72 18.62 2.00
C LYS A 92 11.39 17.41 2.63
N LEU A 93 11.52 16.30 1.91
CA LEU A 93 12.21 15.11 2.41
C LEU A 93 13.69 15.39 2.62
N ASP A 94 14.17 15.09 3.82
CA ASP A 94 15.60 15.11 4.13
C ASP A 94 16.35 13.97 3.40
N ALA A 95 17.69 13.97 3.52
CA ALA A 95 18.53 12.99 2.82
C ALA A 95 18.25 11.54 3.26
N LYS A 96 17.94 11.29 4.54
CA LYS A 96 17.66 9.95 5.06
C LYS A 96 16.30 9.47 4.57
N GLN A 97 15.28 10.32 4.67
CA GLN A 97 13.93 10.05 4.19
C GLN A 97 13.93 9.76 2.69
N ARG A 98 14.79 10.45 1.91
CA ARG A 98 14.93 10.20 0.48
C ARG A 98 15.57 8.84 0.18
N VAL A 99 16.51 8.38 0.99
CA VAL A 99 17.06 7.01 0.88
C VAL A 99 15.98 5.97 1.19
N GLU A 100 15.13 6.21 2.18
CA GLU A 100 14.00 5.32 2.49
C GLU A 100 12.98 5.28 1.33
N LEU A 101 12.66 6.43 0.74
CA LEU A 101 11.79 6.51 -0.44
C LEU A 101 12.34 5.69 -1.62
N PHE A 102 13.65 5.80 -1.88
CA PHE A 102 14.29 5.07 -3.00
C PHE A 102 14.40 3.56 -2.82
N LYS A 103 14.00 3.00 -1.67
CA LYS A 103 13.79 1.56 -1.55
C LYS A 103 12.47 1.10 -2.18
N ILE A 104 11.50 2.01 -2.23
CA ILE A 104 10.14 1.74 -2.70
C ILE A 104 10.00 2.11 -4.18
N VAL A 105 10.59 3.23 -4.59
CA VAL A 105 10.42 3.81 -5.92
C VAL A 105 11.75 4.12 -6.58
N THR A 106 11.79 4.18 -7.91
CA THR A 106 13.01 4.52 -8.64
C THR A 106 13.26 6.03 -8.67
N ALA A 107 14.46 6.44 -9.12
CA ALA A 107 14.77 7.84 -9.35
C ALA A 107 13.88 8.49 -10.44
N GLY A 108 13.40 7.70 -11.41
CA GLY A 108 12.44 8.14 -12.42
C GLY A 108 11.10 8.48 -11.78
N ASP A 109 10.53 7.51 -11.05
CA ASP A 109 9.26 7.67 -10.33
C ASP A 109 9.29 8.89 -9.39
N TYR A 110 10.39 9.09 -8.67
CA TYR A 110 10.54 10.27 -7.81
C TYR A 110 10.48 11.59 -8.59
N ASN A 111 11.11 11.66 -9.78
CA ASN A 111 11.06 12.87 -10.59
C ASN A 111 9.64 13.15 -11.10
N ASP A 112 8.89 12.11 -11.45
CA ASP A 112 7.50 12.24 -11.89
C ASP A 112 6.60 12.68 -10.72
N MET A 113 6.75 12.05 -9.55
CA MET A 113 6.05 12.43 -8.32
C MET A 113 6.37 13.87 -7.88
N LYS A 114 7.60 14.34 -8.08
CA LYS A 114 7.95 15.75 -7.82
C LYS A 114 7.24 16.72 -8.76
N GLN A 115 7.03 16.35 -10.02
CA GLN A 115 6.29 17.17 -10.97
C GLN A 115 4.80 17.19 -10.62
N PHE A 116 4.26 16.05 -10.19
CA PHE A 116 2.89 15.93 -9.71
C PHE A 116 2.67 16.66 -8.37
N GLY A 117 3.66 16.66 -7.49
CA GLY A 117 3.63 17.33 -6.18
C GLY A 117 3.18 16.45 -5.01
N ALA A 118 2.97 15.15 -5.22
CA ALA A 118 2.56 14.20 -4.19
C ALA A 118 3.12 12.80 -4.43
N TYR A 119 3.13 11.98 -3.38
CA TYR A 119 3.40 10.55 -3.49
C TYR A 119 2.23 9.84 -4.17
N ILE A 120 2.46 9.27 -5.35
CA ILE A 120 1.44 8.58 -6.16
C ILE A 120 1.71 7.09 -6.36
N PHE A 121 2.66 6.50 -5.62
CA PHE A 121 2.84 5.05 -5.66
C PHE A 121 1.87 4.32 -4.71
N TYR A 122 2.03 3.01 -4.59
CA TYR A 122 1.19 2.17 -3.73
C TYR A 122 1.19 2.62 -2.27
N ARG A 123 0.02 2.56 -1.64
CA ARG A 123 -0.18 2.82 -0.21
C ARG A 123 -1.11 1.80 0.42
N VAL A 124 -0.89 1.52 1.70
CA VAL A 124 -1.73 0.63 2.53
C VAL A 124 -2.34 1.42 3.69
N GLY A 125 -3.62 1.21 3.94
CA GLY A 125 -4.35 1.80 5.07
C GLY A 125 -4.91 0.72 5.99
N ILE A 126 -4.63 0.79 7.28
CA ILE A 126 -5.13 -0.15 8.29
C ILE A 126 -5.69 0.62 9.49
N THR A 127 -6.90 0.29 9.93
CA THR A 127 -7.51 0.92 11.12
C THR A 127 -6.87 0.40 12.42
N PRO A 128 -6.99 1.11 13.55
CA PRO A 128 -6.57 0.59 14.85
C PRO A 128 -7.23 -0.74 15.24
N ALA A 129 -8.46 -1.00 14.75
CA ALA A 129 -9.16 -2.25 14.95
C ALA A 129 -8.59 -3.41 14.10
N GLY A 130 -7.63 -3.14 13.22
CA GLY A 130 -7.00 -4.12 12.35
C GLY A 130 -7.79 -4.44 11.08
N GLN A 131 -8.69 -3.55 10.65
CA GLN A 131 -9.33 -3.67 9.34
C GLN A 131 -8.38 -3.16 8.27
N TRP A 132 -8.16 -3.95 7.21
CA TRP A 132 -7.43 -3.50 6.02
C TRP A 132 -8.36 -2.69 5.13
N MET A 133 -8.18 -1.37 5.15
CA MET A 133 -9.04 -0.42 4.43
C MET A 133 -8.72 -0.37 2.95
N PHE A 134 -7.44 -0.24 2.61
CA PHE A 134 -7.04 -0.12 1.20
C PHE A 134 -5.62 -0.62 0.93
N PHE A 135 -5.40 -1.02 -0.32
CA PHE A 135 -4.11 -1.12 -0.98
C PHE A 135 -4.27 -0.62 -2.41
N VAL A 136 -3.84 0.60 -2.68
CA VAL A 136 -4.09 1.29 -3.96
C VAL A 136 -2.84 2.00 -4.43
N ALA A 137 -2.63 2.05 -5.75
CA ALA A 137 -1.73 3.02 -6.36
C ALA A 137 -2.34 4.43 -6.27
N GLY A 138 -1.51 5.46 -6.13
CA GLY A 138 -1.94 6.82 -6.46
C GLY A 138 -2.00 7.00 -7.98
N ASP A 139 -2.65 8.08 -8.39
CA ASP A 139 -2.79 8.52 -9.77
C ASP A 139 -2.36 9.99 -9.84
#